data_AF-A0A1Y3NWF6-F1
#
_entry.id   AF-A0A1Y3NWF6-F1
#
_cell.length_a   1.000
_cell.length_b   1.000
_cell.length_c   1.000
_cell.angle_alpha   90.00
_cell.angle_beta   90.00
_cell.angle_gamma   90.00
#
_symmetry.space_group_name_H-M   'P 1'
#
loop_
_entity.id
_entity.type
_entity.pdbx_description
1 polymer ?
#
loop_
_entity_poly.entity_id
_entity_poly.type
_entity_poly.pdbx_seq_one_letter_code
_entity_poly.pdbx_strand_id
1 'polypeptide(L)' 'MLCPRCEQGDIVNAEIIADNTCLFVCQECEASWFLYEDIGIRDFFDYGTYMESLGLKPLWSELKIISE' A
#
# COMPACT_ATOMS: atom_id res chain seq x y z
N MET A 1 -1.43 -11.45 -2.16
CA MET A 1 -2.57 -11.66 -3.10
C MET A 1 -2.24 -10.94 -4.39
N LEU A 2 -2.56 -11.49 -5.57
CA LEU A 2 -2.21 -10.83 -6.83
C LEU A 2 -2.93 -9.48 -6.97
N CYS A 3 -2.20 -8.44 -7.32
CA CYS A 3 -2.74 -7.10 -7.50
C CYS A 3 -3.69 -7.05 -8.70
N PRO A 4 -4.96 -6.63 -8.52
CA PRO A 4 -5.92 -6.54 -9.62
C PRO A 4 -5.63 -5.38 -10.59
N ARG A 5 -4.76 -4.43 -10.21
CA ARG A 5 -4.42 -3.29 -11.09
C ARG A 5 -3.36 -3.66 -12.13
N CYS A 6 -2.26 -4.28 -11.70
CA CYS A 6 -1.13 -4.57 -12.58
C CYS A 6 -1.06 -6.04 -12.98
N GLU A 7 -1.79 -6.93 -12.31
CA GLU A 7 -1.80 -8.37 -12.54
C GLU A 7 -0.42 -9.04 -12.46
N GLN A 8 0.55 -8.37 -11.81
CA GLN A 8 1.96 -8.78 -11.75
C GLN A 8 2.47 -8.91 -10.32
N GLY A 9 2.20 -7.92 -9.48
CA GLY A 9 2.75 -7.84 -8.12
C GLY A 9 1.82 -8.41 -7.06
N ASP A 10 2.40 -8.87 -5.95
CA ASP A 10 1.66 -9.20 -4.75
C ASP A 10 1.32 -7.94 -3.95
N ILE A 11 0.10 -7.90 -3.43
CA ILE A 11 -0.33 -6.97 -2.40
C ILE A 11 0.04 -7.54 -1.04
N VAL A 12 0.71 -6.73 -0.24
CA VAL A 12 1.11 -7.02 1.14
C VAL A 12 0.38 -6.09 2.11
N ASN A 13 0.12 -6.60 3.32
CA ASN A 13 -0.33 -5.78 4.44
C ASN A 13 0.90 -5.09 5.05
N ALA A 14 0.85 -3.78 5.18
CA ALA A 14 1.95 -2.97 5.67
C ALA A 14 1.45 -1.85 6.59
N GLU A 15 2.29 -1.45 7.53
CA GLU A 15 2.05 -0.35 8.45
C GLU A 15 3.06 0.77 8.16
N ILE A 16 2.59 2.00 8.02
CA ILE A 16 3.45 3.17 7.94
C ILE A 16 4.01 3.43 9.34
N ILE A 17 5.34 3.41 9.45
CA ILE A 17 6.04 3.50 10.74
C ILE A 17 5.80 4.86 11.42
N ALA A 18 5.64 5.93 10.65
CA ALA A 18 5.53 7.29 11.16
C ALA A 18 4.23 7.53 11.97
N ASP A 19 3.12 6.93 11.56
CA ASP A 19 1.79 7.19 12.14
C ASP A 19 1.01 5.92 12.52
N ASN A 20 1.57 4.73 12.30
CA ASN A 20 0.96 3.42 12.49
C ASN A 20 -0.29 3.18 11.62
N THR A 21 -0.39 3.86 10.47
CA THR A 21 -1.47 3.61 9.51
C THR A 21 -1.25 2.27 8.80
N CYS A 22 -2.19 1.35 8.94
CA CYS A 22 -2.20 0.12 8.16
C CYS A 22 -2.80 0.35 6.77
N LEU A 23 -2.15 -0.23 5.77
CA LEU A 23 -2.64 -0.28 4.39
C LEU A 23 -2.19 -1.56 3.69
N PHE A 24 -2.80 -1.80 2.55
CA PHE A 24 -2.42 -2.83 1.61
C PHE A 24 -1.74 -2.16 0.43
N VAL A 25 -0.52 -2.58 0.08
CA VAL A 25 0.26 -1.99 -1.02
C VAL A 25 0.77 -3.07 -1.97
N CYS A 26 0.69 -2.82 -3.27
CA CYS A 26 1.29 -3.66 -4.29
C CYS A 26 2.81 -3.44 -4.37
N GLN A 27 3.58 -4.52 -4.36
CA GLN A 27 5.04 -4.49 -4.45
C GLN A 27 5.60 -4.00 -5.79
N GLU A 28 4.83 -4.11 -6.88
CA GLU A 28 5.32 -3.76 -8.23
C GLU A 28 4.86 -2.37 -8.69
N CYS A 29 3.61 -2.02 -8.37
CA CYS A 29 2.96 -0.86 -8.99
C CYS A 29 2.45 0.17 -7.98
N GLU A 30 2.72 -0.05 -6.69
CA GLU A 30 2.46 0.86 -5.57
C GLU A 30 0.99 1.27 -5.37
N ALA A 31 0.08 0.64 -6.11
CA ALA A 31 -1.36 0.72 -5.89
C ALA A 31 -1.70 0.24 -4.47
N SER A 32 -2.50 1.04 -3.77
CA SER A 32 -2.75 0.89 -2.35
C SER A 32 -4.23 1.06 -1.97
N TRP A 33 -4.60 0.41 -0.86
CA TRP A 33 -5.94 0.40 -0.28
C TRP A 33 -5.83 0.39 1.25
N PHE A 34 -6.77 1.01 1.96
CA PHE A 34 -6.78 0.96 3.43
C PHE A 34 -7.43 -0.32 3.97
N LEU A 35 -8.40 -0.87 3.23
CA LEU A 35 -9.15 -2.05 3.62
C LEU A 35 -8.92 -3.17 2.61
N TYR A 36 -8.82 -4.40 3.11
CA TYR A 36 -8.69 -5.59 2.26
C TYR A 36 -9.89 -5.76 1.33
N GLU A 37 -11.09 -5.48 1.82
CA GLU A 37 -12.36 -5.60 1.09
C GLU A 37 -12.47 -4.61 -0.10
N ASP A 38 -11.67 -3.54 -0.10
CA ASP A 38 -11.67 -2.55 -1.17
C ASP A 38 -10.84 -2.97 -2.38
N ILE A 39 -9.96 -3.97 -2.22
CA ILE A 39 -9.03 -4.38 -3.26
C ILE A 39 -9.80 -4.97 -4.45
N GLY A 40 -9.72 -4.29 -5.60
CA GLY A 40 -10.43 -4.70 -6.83
C GLY A 40 -11.92 -4.34 -6.85
N ILE A 41 -12.43 -3.67 -5.81
CA ILE A 41 -13.82 -3.18 -5.73
C ILE A 41 -13.86 -1.65 -5.79
N ARG A 42 -12.99 -0.98 -5.01
CA ARG A 42 -12.83 0.47 -5.02
C ARG A 42 -11.57 0.88 -5.76
N ASP A 43 -11.55 2.15 -6.17
CA ASP A 43 -10.36 2.77 -6.74
C ASP A 43 -9.18 2.67 -5.76
N PHE A 44 -8.00 2.45 -6.33
CA PHE A 44 -6.76 2.47 -5.59
C PHE A 44 -6.26 3.90 -5.43
N PHE A 45 -5.43 4.12 -4.43
CA PHE A 45 -4.57 5.30 -4.38
C PHE A 45 -3.11 4.89 -4.58
N ASP A 46 -2.29 5.82 -5.02
CA ASP A 46 -0.85 5.61 -5.16
C ASP A 46 -0.17 5.82 -3.79
N TYR A 47 0.60 4.83 -3.33
CA TYR A 47 1.31 4.91 -2.05
C TYR A 47 2.24 6.11 -1.99
N GLY A 48 3.01 6.36 -3.05
CA GLY A 48 3.98 7.44 -3.09
C GLY A 48 3.32 8.80 -2.92
N THR A 49 2.27 9.03 -3.70
CA THR A 49 1.43 10.24 -3.63
C THR A 49 0.81 10.42 -2.24
N TYR A 50 0.34 9.34 -1.62
CA TYR A 50 -0.20 9.40 -0.26
C TYR A 50 0.88 9.80 0.76
N MET A 51 2.05 9.18 0.73
CA MET A 51 3.17 9.53 1.63
C MET A 51 3.61 10.98 1.45
N GLU A 52 3.74 11.46 0.21
CA GLU A 52 4.08 12.85 -0.07
C GLU A 52 3.02 13.82 0.47
N SER A 53 1.73 13.47 0.38
CA SER A 53 0.65 14.29 0.93
C SER A 53 0.71 14.43 2.46
N LEU A 54 1.30 13.44 3.14
CA LEU A 54 1.58 13.47 4.57
C LEU A 54 2.91 14.16 4.92
N GLY A 55 3.70 14.59 3.92
CA GLY A 55 5.05 15.11 4.11
C GLY A 55 6.08 14.04 4.47
N LEU A 56 5.76 12.77 4.21
CA LEU A 56 6.64 11.62 4.43
C LEU A 56 7.39 11.25 3.15
N LYS A 57 8.44 10.43 3.30
CA LYS A 57 9.19 9.91 2.15
C LYS A 57 8.49 8.68 1.59
N PRO A 58 8.24 8.58 0.28
CA PRO A 58 7.60 7.43 -0.34
C PRO A 58 8.59 6.26 -0.48
N LEU A 59 9.12 5.77 0.65
CA LEU A 59 10.10 4.70 0.68
C LEU A 59 9.51 3.47 1.35
N TRP A 60 9.88 2.31 0.84
CA TRP A 60 9.55 1.02 1.46
C TRP A 60 10.19 0.86 2.85
N SER A 61 11.26 1.59 3.16
CA SER A 61 11.84 1.63 4.51
C SER A 61 10.94 2.30 5.55
N GLU A 62 9.95 3.09 5.11
CA GLU A 62 8.92 3.69 5.98
C GLU A 62 7.75 2.74 6.22
N LEU A 63 7.75 1.56 5.58
CA LEU A 63 6.76 0.51 5.76
C LEU A 63 7.32 -0.62 6.61
N LYS A 64 6.48 -1.12 7.50
CA LYS A 64 6.67 -2.38 8.19
C LYS A 64 5.67 -3.38 7.64
N ILE A 65 6.17 -4.37 6.90
CA ILE A 65 5.32 -5.46 6.38
C ILE A 65 4.83 -6.30 7.56
N ILE A 66 3.51 -6.40 7.68
CA ILE A 66 2.84 -7.27 8.65
C ILE A 66 2.59 -8.59 7.93
N SER A 67 3.58 -9.47 7.99
CA SER A 67 3.40 -10.87 7.60
C SER A 67 2.69 -11.61 8.74
N GLU A 68 1.63 -12.35 8.43
CA GLU A 68 1.05 -13.35 9.35
C GLU A 68 2.02 -14.50 9.62
#